data_AF-A0A7S1R8I8-F1
#
_entry.id   AF-A0A7S1R8I8-F1
#
_cell.length_a   1.000
_cell.length_b   1.000
_cell.length_c   1.000
_cell.angle_alpha   90.00
_cell.angle_beta   90.00
_cell.angle_gamma   90.00
#
_symmetry.space_group_name_H-M   'P 1'
#
loop_
_entity.id
_entity.type
_entity.pdbx_description
1 polymer ?
#
loop_
_entity_poly.entity_id
_entity_poly.type
_entity_poly.pdbx_seq_one_letter_code
_entity_poly.pdbx_strand_id
1 'polypeptide(L)'
;AHQKEVNDVVVSPNNKLIASGGQDKLVRIWKFPSGDLLGECTGHRRGVWCVAFSPTDQVVASASGDGTVRLWNLKDYSPIRSFQGHLSAVLRVCFLANGMQMMTSGADGLLKLWQIRTADCAATYEEHSGKVWCIDVMGQQMVSGGSDSQLCVWRDTTVEHAKERQNAKAEVAMKDTRIGLLVREGKIEAALTLALDLNRAGQMRQILVNHTMEVVEKCLSKSGEAPPGADAGAAGG
;
A
#
# COMPACT_ATOMS: atom_id res chain seq x y z
N ALA A 1 -19.14 10.18 27.47
CA ALA A 1 -18.37 8.91 27.39
C ALA A 1 -18.74 8.18 26.10
N HIS A 2 -17.84 7.33 25.57
CA HIS A 2 -18.22 6.42 24.49
C HIS A 2 -19.20 5.35 24.99
N GLN A 3 -20.09 4.90 24.09
CA GLN A 3 -21.10 3.88 24.40
C GLN A 3 -20.62 2.45 24.09
N LYS A 4 -19.43 2.33 23.49
CA LYS A 4 -18.76 1.08 23.11
C LYS A 4 -17.24 1.23 23.29
N GLU A 5 -16.47 0.21 22.91
CA GLU A 5 -15.01 0.20 23.02
C GLU A 5 -14.39 1.44 22.36
N VAL A 6 -13.43 2.04 23.06
CA VAL A 6 -12.56 3.08 22.51
C VAL A 6 -11.36 2.38 21.89
N ASN A 7 -11.16 2.59 20.59
CA ASN A 7 -10.09 1.93 19.86
C ASN A 7 -8.79 2.74 19.87
N ASP A 8 -8.90 4.06 19.96
CA ASP A 8 -7.74 4.95 19.89
C ASP A 8 -7.97 6.27 20.63
N VAL A 9 -6.88 6.84 21.11
CA VAL A 9 -6.84 8.13 21.81
C VAL A 9 -5.53 8.84 21.49
N VAL A 10 -5.62 10.14 21.19
CA VAL A 10 -4.46 10.96 20.84
C VAL A 10 -4.56 12.32 21.52
N VAL A 11 -3.43 12.83 21.99
CA VAL A 11 -3.29 14.19 22.52
C VAL A 11 -2.87 15.12 21.39
N SER A 12 -3.44 16.33 21.33
CA SER A 12 -3.07 17.31 20.32
C SER A 12 -1.62 17.81 20.52
N PRO A 13 -0.88 18.12 19.44
CA PRO A 13 0.45 18.73 19.51
C PRO A 13 0.61 19.90 20.51
N ASN A 14 -0.40 20.78 20.63
CA ASN A 14 -0.38 21.87 21.61
C ASN A 14 -0.73 21.47 23.06
N ASN A 15 -0.98 20.19 23.34
CA ASN A 15 -1.37 19.66 24.64
C ASN A 15 -2.62 20.32 25.25
N LYS A 16 -3.61 20.71 24.43
CA LYS A 16 -4.87 21.32 24.90
C LYS A 16 -6.09 20.45 24.66
N LEU A 17 -6.01 19.51 23.73
CA LEU A 17 -7.13 18.68 23.30
C LEU A 17 -6.75 17.20 23.34
N ILE A 18 -7.76 16.36 23.51
CA ILE A 18 -7.71 14.93 23.23
C ILE A 18 -8.73 14.63 22.15
N ALA A 19 -8.39 13.74 21.22
CA ALA A 19 -9.36 13.09 20.35
C ALA A 19 -9.45 11.61 20.69
N SER A 20 -10.66 11.05 20.67
CA SER A 20 -10.88 9.61 20.84
C SER A 20 -11.81 9.06 19.78
N GLY A 21 -11.52 7.86 19.26
CA GLY A 21 -12.33 7.14 18.29
C GLY A 21 -12.87 5.83 18.88
N GLY A 22 -14.16 5.53 18.65
CA GLY A 22 -14.80 4.35 19.23
C GLY A 22 -15.62 3.50 18.26
N GLN A 23 -16.00 2.31 18.73
CA GLN A 23 -16.90 1.38 18.04
C GLN A 23 -18.35 1.88 17.97
N ASP A 24 -18.68 2.94 18.72
CA ASP A 24 -19.94 3.68 18.59
C ASP A 24 -19.97 4.60 17.37
N LYS A 25 -18.93 4.55 16.51
CA LYS A 25 -18.80 5.26 15.22
C LYS A 25 -18.56 6.76 15.36
N LEU A 26 -18.24 7.21 16.56
CA LEU A 26 -18.05 8.62 16.89
C LEU A 26 -16.57 8.92 17.09
N VAL A 27 -16.21 10.15 16.74
CA VAL A 27 -14.98 10.79 17.24
C VAL A 27 -15.42 11.82 18.27
N ARG A 28 -14.78 11.82 19.44
CA ARG A 28 -15.03 12.81 20.49
C ARG A 28 -13.80 13.65 20.73
N ILE A 29 -14.02 14.94 20.95
CA ILE A 29 -12.98 15.92 21.27
C ILE A 29 -13.17 16.37 22.70
N TRP A 30 -12.09 16.32 23.47
CA TRP A 30 -12.07 16.61 24.89
C TRP A 30 -11.06 17.70 25.19
N LYS A 31 -11.29 18.46 26.25
CA LYS A 31 -10.33 19.42 26.80
C LYS A 31 -9.30 18.70 27.64
N PHE A 32 -8.02 18.98 27.42
CA PHE A 32 -6.92 18.51 28.26
C PHE A 32 -6.44 19.63 29.19
N PRO A 33 -6.14 19.35 30.47
CA PRO A 33 -6.23 18.05 31.16
C PRO A 33 -7.58 17.78 31.85
N SER A 34 -8.57 18.69 31.77
CA SER A 34 -9.80 18.59 32.56
C SER A 34 -10.70 17.41 32.20
N GLY A 35 -10.61 16.89 30.96
CA GLY A 35 -11.44 15.79 30.48
C GLY A 35 -12.85 16.20 30.06
N ASP A 36 -13.13 17.51 29.97
CA ASP A 36 -14.44 18.00 29.54
C ASP A 36 -14.71 17.65 28.08
N LEU A 37 -15.89 17.11 27.78
CA LEU A 37 -16.31 16.86 26.39
C LEU A 37 -16.62 18.20 25.71
N LEU A 38 -15.90 18.51 24.64
CA LEU A 38 -16.07 19.74 23.88
C LEU A 38 -16.97 19.57 22.66
N GLY A 39 -16.95 18.39 22.03
CA GLY A 39 -17.74 18.13 20.84
C GLY A 39 -17.64 16.70 20.32
N GLU A 40 -18.55 16.36 19.41
CA GLU A 40 -18.61 15.06 18.75
C GLU A 40 -18.62 15.24 17.24
N CYS A 41 -17.82 14.44 16.54
CA CYS A 41 -17.83 14.39 15.08
C CYS A 41 -18.63 13.16 14.63
N THR A 42 -19.69 13.40 13.85
CA THR A 42 -20.63 12.37 13.40
C THR A 42 -20.56 12.16 11.88
N GLY A 43 -20.61 10.90 11.44
CA GLY A 43 -20.70 10.59 10.00
C GLY A 43 -20.07 9.28 9.54
N HIS A 44 -19.25 8.63 10.38
CA HIS A 44 -18.78 7.27 10.08
C HIS A 44 -19.91 6.25 10.17
N ARG A 45 -19.87 5.24 9.29
CA ARG A 45 -20.90 4.19 9.22
C ARG A 45 -20.55 2.95 10.06
N ARG A 46 -19.28 2.82 10.42
CA ARG A 46 -18.70 1.75 11.27
C ARG A 46 -17.75 2.35 12.30
N GLY A 47 -17.20 1.52 13.17
CA GLY A 47 -16.32 1.95 14.25
C GLY A 47 -15.07 2.68 13.75
N VAL A 48 -14.64 3.67 14.54
CA VAL A 48 -13.42 4.45 14.28
C VAL A 48 -12.25 3.73 14.93
N TRP A 49 -11.25 3.35 14.14
CA TRP A 49 -10.10 2.56 14.58
C TRP A 49 -8.89 3.40 14.95
N CYS A 50 -8.78 4.60 14.38
CA CYS A 50 -7.65 5.49 14.64
C CYS A 50 -8.06 6.95 14.44
N VAL A 51 -7.48 7.83 15.24
CA VAL A 51 -7.63 9.28 15.17
C VAL A 51 -6.26 9.95 15.19
N ALA A 52 -6.11 11.04 14.45
CA ALA A 52 -4.85 11.79 14.40
C ALA A 52 -5.11 13.30 14.29
N PHE A 53 -4.34 14.10 15.04
CA PHE A 53 -4.36 15.56 14.88
C PHE A 53 -3.46 15.99 13.72
N SER A 54 -3.84 17.06 13.03
CA SER A 54 -2.90 17.74 12.14
C SER A 54 -1.78 18.39 12.94
N PRO A 55 -0.58 18.58 12.35
CA PRO A 55 0.52 19.30 12.99
C PRO A 55 0.17 20.75 13.39
N THR A 56 -0.87 21.31 12.77
CA THR A 56 -1.36 22.68 13.01
C THR A 56 -2.47 22.78 14.06
N ASP A 57 -2.95 21.67 14.63
CA ASP A 57 -4.07 21.61 15.58
C ASP A 57 -5.39 22.23 15.09
N GLN A 58 -5.60 22.31 13.77
CA GLN A 58 -6.82 22.87 13.18
C GLN A 58 -7.84 21.80 12.80
N VAL A 59 -7.36 20.59 12.49
CA VAL A 59 -8.19 19.50 12.02
C VAL A 59 -7.79 18.20 12.69
N VAL A 60 -8.74 17.27 12.73
CA VAL A 60 -8.52 15.89 13.16
C VAL A 60 -8.95 14.96 12.02
N ALA A 61 -8.15 13.93 11.75
CA ALA A 61 -8.49 12.86 10.84
C ALA A 61 -8.93 11.62 11.62
N SER A 62 -9.84 10.85 11.04
CA SER A 62 -10.29 9.57 11.62
C SER A 62 -10.38 8.48 10.56
N ALA A 63 -9.82 7.32 10.88
CA ALA A 63 -9.86 6.11 10.07
C ALA A 63 -10.92 5.14 10.60
N SER A 64 -11.72 4.55 9.71
CA SER A 64 -12.89 3.76 10.09
C SER A 64 -12.99 2.42 9.39
N GLY A 65 -13.71 1.50 10.05
CA GLY A 65 -14.09 0.21 9.50
C GLY A 65 -15.05 0.29 8.30
N ASP A 66 -15.52 1.49 7.95
CA ASP A 66 -16.31 1.75 6.74
C ASP A 66 -15.45 1.95 5.48
N GLY A 67 -14.13 1.84 5.60
CA GLY A 67 -13.20 1.99 4.48
C GLY A 67 -12.91 3.43 4.10
N THR A 68 -13.35 4.39 4.92
CA THR A 68 -13.11 5.81 4.69
C THR A 68 -12.22 6.43 5.76
N VAL A 69 -11.50 7.46 5.35
CA VAL A 69 -10.91 8.44 6.28
C VAL A 69 -11.72 9.72 6.19
N ARG A 70 -12.00 10.35 7.33
CA ARG A 70 -12.70 11.64 7.38
C ARG A 70 -11.83 12.69 8.06
N LEU A 71 -11.96 13.91 7.60
CA LEU A 71 -11.31 15.08 8.19
C LEU A 71 -12.37 15.98 8.80
N TRP A 72 -12.12 16.45 10.01
CA TRP A 72 -13.05 17.24 10.80
C TRP A 72 -12.42 18.56 11.21
N ASN A 73 -13.22 19.62 11.21
CA ASN A 73 -12.82 20.93 11.67
C ASN A 73 -12.90 20.98 13.19
N LEU A 74 -11.82 21.36 13.88
CA LEU A 74 -11.82 21.44 15.35
C LEU A 74 -12.55 22.67 15.91
N LYS A 75 -12.91 23.64 15.07
CA LYS A 75 -13.65 24.84 15.49
C LYS A 75 -15.13 24.54 15.76
N ASP A 76 -15.74 23.70 14.93
CA ASP A 76 -17.19 23.42 14.94
C ASP A 76 -17.52 21.92 14.85
N TYR A 77 -16.51 21.05 14.81
CA TYR A 77 -16.63 19.59 14.72
C TYR A 77 -17.33 19.11 13.44
N SER A 78 -17.42 19.97 12.42
CA SER A 78 -18.05 19.65 11.15
C SER A 78 -17.15 18.79 10.25
N PRO A 79 -17.74 17.92 9.40
CA PRO A 79 -16.98 17.20 8.39
C PRO A 79 -16.47 18.17 7.32
N ILE A 80 -15.16 18.16 7.09
CA ILE A 80 -14.52 18.92 6.00
C ILE A 80 -14.50 18.07 4.72
N ARG A 81 -14.08 16.81 4.84
CA ARG A 81 -13.76 15.97 3.69
C ARG A 81 -13.82 14.48 4.05
N SER A 82 -14.09 13.67 3.03
CA SER A 82 -14.00 12.21 3.11
C SER A 82 -13.03 11.71 2.04
N PHE A 83 -12.15 10.80 2.41
CA PHE A 83 -11.20 10.16 1.53
C PHE A 83 -11.66 8.71 1.33
N GLN A 84 -11.94 8.37 0.07
CA GLN A 84 -12.44 7.07 -0.34
C GLN A 84 -11.45 6.44 -1.32
N GLY A 85 -11.17 5.15 -1.15
CA GLY A 85 -10.27 4.43 -2.04
C GLY A 85 -9.64 3.18 -1.44
N HIS A 86 -9.72 2.99 -0.12
CA HIS A 86 -9.45 1.69 0.49
C HIS A 86 -10.57 0.70 0.15
N LEU A 87 -10.20 -0.56 -0.09
CA LEU A 87 -11.11 -1.65 -0.44
C LEU A 87 -11.68 -2.35 0.80
N SER A 88 -11.12 -2.04 1.97
CA SER A 88 -11.51 -2.60 3.26
C SER A 88 -11.34 -1.57 4.37
N ALA A 89 -11.52 -1.97 5.63
CA ALA A 89 -11.39 -1.10 6.80
C ALA A 89 -10.05 -0.35 6.81
N VAL A 90 -10.09 0.95 7.10
CA VAL A 90 -8.87 1.74 7.35
C VAL A 90 -8.52 1.59 8.82
N LEU A 91 -7.29 1.16 9.09
CA LEU A 91 -6.83 0.78 10.42
C LEU A 91 -6.03 1.89 11.10
N ARG A 92 -5.27 2.68 10.32
CA ARG A 92 -4.48 3.80 10.82
C ARG A 92 -4.51 4.99 9.88
N VAL A 93 -4.30 6.16 10.46
CA VAL A 93 -4.06 7.42 9.76
C VAL A 93 -2.96 8.20 10.48
N CYS A 94 -2.05 8.83 9.74
CA CYS A 94 -1.02 9.70 10.27
C CYS A 94 -0.82 10.91 9.35
N PHE A 95 -0.60 12.08 9.92
CA PHE A 95 -0.26 13.28 9.15
C PHE A 95 1.25 13.34 8.90
N LEU A 96 1.63 13.80 7.70
CA LEU A 96 3.01 14.20 7.46
C LEU A 96 3.30 15.53 8.14
N ALA A 97 4.56 15.76 8.52
CA ALA A 97 5.01 16.99 9.18
C ALA A 97 4.71 18.27 8.36
N ASN A 98 4.57 18.15 7.05
CA ASN A 98 4.20 19.28 6.18
C ASN A 98 2.74 19.74 6.35
N GLY A 99 1.88 18.95 7.01
CA GLY A 99 0.45 19.25 7.21
C GLY A 99 -0.40 19.29 5.93
N MET A 100 0.18 19.00 4.76
CA MET A 100 -0.50 19.00 3.46
C MET A 100 -0.89 17.60 3.00
N GLN A 101 -0.22 16.59 3.57
CA GLN A 101 -0.42 15.19 3.22
C GLN A 101 -0.70 14.34 4.45
N MET A 102 -1.34 13.20 4.22
CA MET A 102 -1.57 12.18 5.22
C MET A 102 -1.37 10.81 4.62
N MET A 103 -1.02 9.85 5.47
CA MET A 103 -0.92 8.45 5.10
C MET A 103 -1.92 7.61 5.85
N THR A 104 -2.41 6.59 5.17
CA THR A 104 -3.41 5.67 5.71
C THR A 104 -2.99 4.24 5.43
N SER A 105 -3.29 3.36 6.38
CA SER A 105 -3.07 1.93 6.24
C SER A 105 -4.39 1.18 6.37
N GLY A 106 -4.59 0.15 5.57
CA GLY A 106 -5.85 -0.59 5.50
C GLY A 106 -5.72 -2.08 5.76
N ALA A 107 -6.86 -2.69 6.09
CA ALA A 107 -7.03 -4.14 6.13
C ALA A 107 -7.02 -4.78 4.73
N ASP A 108 -6.97 -3.97 3.68
CA ASP A 108 -6.78 -4.36 2.28
C ASP A 108 -5.30 -4.58 1.90
N GLY A 109 -4.38 -4.39 2.85
CA GLY A 109 -2.94 -4.49 2.59
C GLY A 109 -2.33 -3.25 1.92
N LEU A 110 -3.14 -2.22 1.71
CA LEU A 110 -2.71 -1.02 1.03
C LEU A 110 -2.26 0.04 2.04
N LEU A 111 -1.18 0.73 1.66
CA LEU A 111 -0.85 2.05 2.20
C LEU A 111 -1.23 3.09 1.16
N LYS A 112 -1.86 4.19 1.56
CA LYS A 112 -2.21 5.27 0.64
C LYS A 112 -1.69 6.61 1.15
N LEU A 113 -1.13 7.39 0.24
CA LEU A 113 -0.73 8.77 0.47
C LEU A 113 -1.79 9.68 -0.13
N TRP A 114 -2.30 10.60 0.68
CA TRP A 114 -3.38 11.50 0.28
C TRP A 114 -2.92 12.94 0.30
N GLN A 115 -3.40 13.74 -0.66
CA GLN A 115 -3.36 15.19 -0.57
C GLN A 115 -4.59 15.70 0.18
N ILE A 116 -4.38 16.37 1.31
CA ILE A 116 -5.46 16.77 2.21
C ILE A 116 -6.38 17.81 1.55
N ARG A 117 -5.81 18.76 0.79
CA ARG A 117 -6.57 19.84 0.16
C ARG A 117 -7.53 19.34 -0.91
N THR A 118 -7.07 18.41 -1.76
CA THR A 118 -7.83 17.96 -2.93
C THR A 118 -8.65 16.70 -2.69
N ALA A 119 -8.34 15.92 -1.64
CA ALA A 119 -8.85 14.57 -1.42
C ALA A 119 -8.25 13.50 -2.34
N ASP A 120 -7.25 13.84 -3.15
CA ASP A 120 -6.73 12.90 -4.14
C ASP A 120 -5.78 11.89 -3.50
N CYS A 121 -5.91 10.64 -3.94
CA CYS A 121 -4.93 9.59 -3.66
C CYS A 121 -3.70 9.86 -4.51
N ALA A 122 -2.66 10.44 -3.90
CA ALA A 122 -1.40 10.77 -4.57
C ALA A 122 -0.61 9.51 -4.94
N ALA A 123 -0.67 8.48 -4.09
CA ALA A 123 -0.02 7.19 -4.33
C ALA A 123 -0.66 6.05 -3.55
N THR A 124 -0.53 4.84 -4.06
CA THR A 124 -0.88 3.58 -3.38
C THR A 124 0.34 2.68 -3.33
N TYR A 125 0.64 2.12 -2.17
CA TYR A 125 1.73 1.19 -1.97
C TYR A 125 1.18 -0.19 -1.60
N GLU A 126 1.66 -1.21 -2.32
CA GLU A 126 1.15 -2.58 -2.32
C GLU A 126 2.27 -3.58 -1.99
N GLU A 127 3.01 -3.32 -0.91
CA GLU A 127 4.11 -4.20 -0.51
C GLU A 127 3.68 -5.23 0.53
N HIS A 128 2.63 -4.92 1.30
CA HIS A 128 2.10 -5.86 2.27
C HIS A 128 1.12 -6.83 1.61
N SER A 129 1.29 -8.12 1.89
CA SER A 129 0.40 -9.19 1.39
C SER A 129 -0.84 -9.43 2.27
N GLY A 130 -0.92 -8.72 3.39
CA GLY A 130 -2.02 -8.79 4.35
C GLY A 130 -2.29 -7.45 5.03
N LYS A 131 -3.13 -7.45 6.07
CA LYS A 131 -3.60 -6.24 6.76
C LYS A 131 -2.43 -5.41 7.29
N VAL A 132 -2.43 -4.10 7.06
CA VAL A 132 -1.41 -3.20 7.60
C VAL A 132 -1.88 -2.58 8.91
N TRP A 133 -1.40 -3.10 10.02
CA TRP A 133 -1.86 -2.76 11.37
C TRP A 133 -1.32 -1.44 11.89
N CYS A 134 -0.08 -1.10 11.53
CA CYS A 134 0.59 0.09 12.01
C CYS A 134 1.29 0.83 10.86
N ILE A 135 1.31 2.14 11.02
CA ILE A 135 2.05 3.08 10.19
C ILE A 135 2.55 4.17 11.11
N ASP A 136 3.80 4.58 10.94
CA ASP A 136 4.35 5.74 11.62
C ASP A 136 5.27 6.50 10.67
N VAL A 137 5.38 7.81 10.89
CA VAL A 137 6.13 8.72 10.03
C VAL A 137 7.10 9.54 10.88
N MET A 138 8.38 9.48 10.53
CA MET A 138 9.44 10.27 11.14
C MET A 138 10.15 11.09 10.04
N GLY A 139 9.77 12.36 9.93
CA GLY A 139 10.28 13.25 8.89
C GLY A 139 9.85 12.78 7.49
N GLN A 140 10.82 12.38 6.67
CA GLN A 140 10.59 11.82 5.33
C GLN A 140 10.64 10.29 5.29
N GLN A 141 10.78 9.65 6.45
CA GLN A 141 10.76 8.20 6.54
C GLN A 141 9.42 7.74 7.08
N MET A 142 8.89 6.67 6.48
CA MET A 142 7.73 5.97 7.01
C MET A 142 8.14 4.54 7.35
N VAL A 143 7.49 4.00 8.38
CA VAL A 143 7.56 2.58 8.72
C VAL A 143 6.14 2.02 8.73
N SER A 144 5.96 0.84 8.16
CA SER A 144 4.69 0.11 8.20
C SER A 144 4.91 -1.32 8.67
N GLY A 145 3.91 -1.87 9.38
CA GLY A 145 3.91 -3.25 9.86
C GLY A 145 2.58 -3.95 9.56
N GLY A 146 2.67 -5.17 9.05
CA GLY A 146 1.51 -5.93 8.56
C GLY A 146 1.33 -7.30 9.19
N SER A 147 0.17 -7.92 8.92
CA SER A 147 -0.13 -9.31 9.30
C SER A 147 0.70 -10.34 8.54
N ASP A 148 1.39 -9.92 7.50
CA ASP A 148 2.34 -10.72 6.73
C ASP A 148 3.68 -10.92 7.46
N SER A 149 3.79 -10.47 8.72
CA SER A 149 5.00 -10.55 9.53
C SER A 149 6.15 -9.73 8.97
N GLN A 150 5.87 -8.74 8.11
CA GLN A 150 6.87 -7.87 7.53
C GLN A 150 6.81 -6.47 8.14
N LEU A 151 7.99 -5.87 8.26
CA LEU A 151 8.19 -4.45 8.53
C LEU A 151 8.78 -3.81 7.28
N CYS A 152 8.10 -2.82 6.71
CA CYS A 152 8.59 -2.10 5.54
C CYS A 152 9.02 -0.69 5.96
N VAL A 153 10.24 -0.31 5.56
CA VAL A 153 10.77 1.05 5.75
C VAL A 153 10.80 1.75 4.42
N TRP A 154 10.27 2.96 4.41
CA TRP A 154 10.09 3.77 3.22
C TRP A 154 10.91 5.03 3.39
N ARG A 155 12.00 5.11 2.63
CA ARG A 155 12.83 6.30 2.57
C ARG A 155 12.27 7.12 1.42
N ASP A 156 11.74 8.29 1.75
CA ASP A 156 11.19 9.28 0.83
C ASP A 156 9.70 9.11 0.48
N THR A 157 8.86 9.93 1.11
CA THR A 157 7.40 9.93 1.00
C THR A 157 6.87 11.05 0.09
N THR A 158 7.70 11.59 -0.81
CA THR A 158 7.25 12.60 -1.77
C THR A 158 6.30 12.01 -2.81
N VAL A 159 5.41 12.84 -3.36
CA VAL A 159 4.45 12.41 -4.38
C VAL A 159 5.17 12.00 -5.66
N GLU A 160 6.24 12.73 -5.99
CA GLU A 160 7.04 12.53 -7.19
C GLU A 160 7.65 11.13 -7.21
N HIS A 161 8.36 10.74 -6.16
CA HIS A 161 8.94 9.40 -6.07
C HIS A 161 7.88 8.30 -6.02
N ALA A 162 6.75 8.56 -5.37
CA ALA A 162 5.65 7.59 -5.33
C ALA A 162 5.05 7.35 -6.73
N LYS A 163 4.92 8.41 -7.54
CA LYS A 163 4.53 8.31 -8.96
C LYS A 163 5.59 7.60 -9.80
N GLU A 164 6.86 7.95 -9.63
CA GLU A 164 7.97 7.28 -10.33
C GLU A 164 7.99 5.78 -10.04
N ARG A 165 7.78 5.37 -8.79
CA ARG A 165 7.69 3.94 -8.41
C ARG A 165 6.49 3.26 -9.05
N GLN A 166 5.33 3.92 -9.09
CA GLN A 166 4.15 3.37 -9.75
C GLN A 166 4.37 3.22 -11.26
N ASN A 167 5.00 4.20 -11.89
CA ASN A 167 5.38 4.15 -13.30
C ASN A 167 6.40 3.03 -13.57
N ALA A 168 7.41 2.87 -12.71
CA ALA A 168 8.40 1.80 -12.82
C ALA A 168 7.76 0.41 -12.68
N LYS A 169 6.83 0.23 -11.74
CA LYS A 169 6.06 -1.04 -11.63
C LYS A 169 5.23 -1.30 -12.88
N ALA A 170 4.56 -0.29 -13.42
CA ALA A 170 3.78 -0.41 -14.66
C ALA A 170 4.69 -0.77 -15.86
N GLU A 171 5.87 -0.16 -15.95
CA GLU A 171 6.86 -0.48 -16.98
C GLU A 171 7.34 -1.93 -16.90
N VAL A 172 7.66 -2.41 -15.68
CA VAL A 172 8.03 -3.82 -15.45
C VAL A 172 6.93 -4.77 -15.87
N ALA A 173 5.67 -4.50 -15.48
CA ALA A 173 4.53 -5.32 -15.86
C ALA A 173 4.29 -5.35 -17.38
N MET A 174 4.50 -4.21 -18.06
CA MET A 174 4.44 -4.14 -19.52
C MET A 174 5.56 -4.97 -20.17
N LYS A 175 6.79 -4.87 -19.66
CA LYS A 175 7.93 -5.67 -20.12
C LYS A 175 7.72 -7.16 -19.91
N ASP A 176 7.17 -7.56 -18.76
CA ASP A 176 6.82 -8.95 -18.45
C ASP A 176 5.78 -9.52 -19.44
N THR A 177 4.70 -8.77 -19.66
CA THR A 177 3.68 -9.12 -20.67
C THR A 177 4.29 -9.26 -22.07
N ARG A 178 5.24 -8.37 -22.42
CA ARG A 178 5.95 -8.42 -23.70
C ARG A 178 6.86 -9.64 -23.82
N ILE A 179 7.56 -10.02 -22.74
CA ILE A 179 8.36 -11.24 -22.68
C ILE A 179 7.48 -12.46 -22.95
N GLY A 180 6.35 -12.59 -22.25
CA GLY A 180 5.40 -13.69 -22.49
C GLY A 180 4.91 -13.77 -23.94
N LEU A 181 4.66 -12.62 -24.57
CA LEU A 181 4.26 -12.55 -25.98
C LEU A 181 5.39 -12.98 -26.94
N LEU A 182 6.62 -12.53 -26.71
CA LEU A 182 7.80 -12.92 -27.51
C LEU A 182 8.09 -14.42 -27.40
N VAL A 183 7.91 -15.02 -26.21
CA VAL A 183 8.04 -16.47 -25.99
C VAL A 183 6.95 -17.22 -26.77
N ARG A 184 5.71 -16.70 -26.83
CA ARG A 184 4.63 -17.28 -27.66
C ARG A 184 4.96 -17.22 -29.15
N GLU A 185 5.49 -16.10 -29.64
CA GLU A 185 5.93 -15.91 -31.03
C GLU A 185 7.21 -16.70 -31.41
N GLY A 186 7.89 -17.33 -30.43
CA GLY A 186 9.11 -18.11 -30.67
C GLY A 186 10.39 -17.28 -30.83
N LYS A 187 10.34 -15.97 -30.52
CA LYS A 187 11.47 -15.03 -30.55
C LYS A 187 12.25 -15.04 -29.23
N ILE A 188 12.93 -16.16 -28.97
CA ILE A 188 13.54 -16.46 -27.66
C ILE A 188 14.69 -15.50 -27.32
N GLU A 189 15.54 -15.12 -28.27
CA GLU A 189 16.66 -14.20 -28.01
C GLU A 189 16.19 -12.79 -27.59
N ALA A 190 15.17 -12.25 -28.26
CA ALA A 190 14.59 -10.96 -27.91
C ALA A 190 13.95 -10.98 -26.50
N ALA A 191 13.34 -12.10 -26.12
CA ALA A 191 12.78 -12.29 -24.79
C ALA A 191 13.89 -12.35 -23.71
N LEU A 192 15.01 -13.03 -23.99
CA LEU A 192 16.16 -13.12 -23.10
C LEU A 192 16.83 -11.76 -22.89
N THR A 193 17.00 -10.96 -23.94
CA THR A 193 17.58 -9.60 -23.82
C THR A 193 16.72 -8.71 -22.92
N LEU A 194 15.40 -8.71 -23.11
CA LEU A 194 14.46 -7.97 -22.25
C LEU A 194 14.48 -8.46 -20.79
N ALA A 195 14.57 -9.77 -20.58
CA ALA A 195 14.68 -10.36 -19.24
C ALA A 195 16.01 -10.00 -18.55
N LEU A 196 17.11 -9.94 -19.29
CA LEU A 196 18.42 -9.52 -18.79
C LEU A 196 18.45 -8.03 -18.43
N ASP A 197 17.77 -7.18 -19.20
CA ASP A 197 17.63 -5.76 -18.86
C ASP A 197 16.85 -5.55 -17.56
N LEU A 198 15.80 -6.34 -17.32
CA LEU A 198 15.08 -6.37 -16.03
C LEU A 198 15.96 -6.90 -14.88
N ASN A 199 16.93 -7.78 -15.17
CA ASN A 199 17.86 -8.33 -14.17
C ASN A 199 18.88 -7.31 -13.70
N ARG A 200 19.46 -6.57 -14.65
CA ARG A 200 20.44 -5.52 -14.35
C ARG A 200 19.82 -4.40 -13.51
N ALA A 201 18.50 -4.22 -13.59
CA ALA A 201 17.74 -3.30 -12.74
C ALA A 201 17.37 -3.88 -11.35
N GLY A 202 17.70 -5.14 -11.04
CA GLY A 202 17.38 -5.78 -9.75
C GLY A 202 15.91 -6.15 -9.55
N GLN A 203 15.09 -6.10 -10.61
CA GLN A 203 13.62 -6.25 -10.57
C GLN A 203 13.14 -7.69 -10.82
N MET A 204 14.05 -8.66 -10.92
CA MET A 204 13.85 -9.96 -11.56
C MET A 204 13.42 -11.13 -10.65
N ARG A 205 13.26 -10.95 -9.33
CA ARG A 205 13.13 -12.11 -8.42
C ARG A 205 11.85 -12.93 -8.58
N GLN A 206 10.77 -12.37 -9.13
CA GLN A 206 9.48 -13.08 -9.25
C GLN A 206 9.14 -13.53 -10.68
N ILE A 207 9.60 -12.78 -11.70
CA ILE A 207 9.20 -12.96 -13.10
C ILE A 207 9.84 -14.21 -13.74
N LEU A 208 11.11 -14.48 -13.41
CA LEU A 208 11.84 -15.60 -14.01
C LEU A 208 11.25 -16.97 -13.59
N VAL A 209 10.63 -17.08 -12.42
CA VAL A 209 10.02 -18.34 -11.96
C VAL A 209 8.79 -18.74 -12.80
N ASN A 210 8.04 -17.75 -13.30
CA ASN A 210 6.82 -18.03 -14.05
C ASN A 210 7.09 -18.40 -15.52
N HIS A 211 8.12 -17.80 -16.14
CA HIS A 211 8.40 -18.01 -17.57
C HIS A 211 9.55 -18.97 -17.85
N THR A 212 10.36 -19.36 -16.86
CA THR A 212 11.45 -20.34 -17.07
C THR A 212 10.94 -21.71 -17.50
N MET A 213 9.84 -22.20 -16.95
CA MET A 213 9.29 -23.50 -17.33
C MET A 213 8.81 -23.51 -18.79
N GLU A 214 8.10 -22.49 -19.24
CA GLU A 214 7.65 -22.38 -20.65
C GLU A 214 8.82 -22.21 -21.63
N VAL A 215 9.86 -21.46 -21.26
CA VAL A 215 11.06 -21.28 -22.09
C VAL A 215 11.88 -22.58 -22.17
N VAL A 216 12.04 -23.30 -21.05
CA VAL A 216 12.73 -24.60 -21.01
C VAL A 216 11.97 -25.63 -21.84
N GLU A 217 10.64 -25.73 -21.70
CA GLU A 217 9.83 -26.65 -22.51
C GLU A 217 9.91 -26.36 -24.01
N LYS A 218 9.84 -25.08 -24.41
CA LYS A 218 9.96 -24.72 -25.83
C LYS A 218 11.36 -24.92 -26.38
N CYS A 219 12.42 -24.65 -25.60
CA CYS A 219 13.79 -24.94 -26.00
C CYS A 219 14.00 -26.46 -26.18
N LEU A 220 13.48 -27.28 -25.27
CA LEU A 220 13.55 -28.75 -25.35
C LEU A 220 12.75 -29.30 -26.56
N SER A 221 11.61 -28.69 -26.90
CA SER A 221 10.83 -29.07 -28.09
C SER A 221 11.53 -28.74 -29.42
N LYS A 222 12.41 -27.73 -29.44
CA LYS A 222 13.23 -27.36 -30.62
C LYS A 222 14.52 -28.18 -30.72
N SER A 223 15.03 -28.70 -29.60
CA SER A 223 16.23 -29.56 -29.55
C SER A 223 15.93 -31.05 -29.74
N GLY A 224 14.76 -31.41 -30.29
CA GLY A 224 14.46 -32.78 -30.71
C GLY A 224 15.31 -33.21 -31.91
N GLU A 225 16.61 -33.40 -31.68
CA GLU A 225 17.46 -34.21 -32.55
C GLU A 225 16.92 -35.65 -32.54
N ALA A 226 16.66 -36.19 -33.72
CA ALA A 226 16.41 -37.61 -33.90
C ALA A 226 17.61 -38.40 -33.35
N PRO A 227 17.39 -39.54 -32.66
CA PRO A 227 18.49 -40.32 -32.11
C PRO A 227 19.43 -40.78 -33.25
N PRO A 228 20.76 -40.70 -33.08
CA PRO A 228 21.69 -41.09 -34.13
C PRO A 228 21.72 -42.62 -34.26
N GLY A 229 21.45 -43.11 -35.47
CA GLY A 229 21.97 -44.37 -36.01
C GLY A 229 21.49 -45.66 -35.35
N ALA A 230 20.34 -46.18 -35.79
CA ALA A 230 20.12 -47.63 -35.79
C ALA A 230 20.83 -48.24 -37.00
N ASP A 231 22.16 -48.32 -36.95
CA ASP A 231 22.96 -49.10 -37.89
C ASP A 231 23.31 -50.44 -37.23
N ALA A 232 22.40 -51.40 -37.37
CA ALA A 232 22.61 -52.78 -36.93
C ALA A 232 23.24 -53.57 -38.08
N GLY A 233 24.53 -53.36 -38.32
CA GLY A 233 25.39 -54.29 -39.02
C GLY A 233 25.84 -55.40 -38.07
N ALA A 234 25.15 -56.54 -38.06
CA ALA A 234 25.63 -57.76 -37.42
C ALA A 234 26.13 -58.72 -38.51
N ALA A 235 27.45 -58.94 -38.54
CA ALA A 235 28.09 -60.03 -39.25
C ALA A 235 28.81 -60.93 -38.24
N GLY A 236 28.60 -62.25 -38.35
CA GLY A 236 29.54 -63.29 -37.91
C GLY A 236 29.04 -64.23 -36.80
N GLY A 237 28.61 -65.44 -37.21
CA GLY A 237 28.31 -66.58 -36.34
C GLY A 237 27.45 -67.62 -37.04
#